data_AF-A0A7K0VQY1-F1
#
_entry.id   AF-A0A7K0VQY1-F1
#
_cell.length_a   1.000
_cell.length_b   1.000
_cell.length_c   1.000
_cell.angle_alpha   90.00
_cell.angle_beta   90.00
_cell.angle_gamma   90.00
#
_symmetry.space_group_name_H-M   'P 1'
#
loop_
_entity.id
_entity.type
_entity.pdbx_description
1 polymer ?
#
loop_
_entity_poly.entity_id
_entity_poly.type
_entity_poly.pdbx_seq_one_letter_code
_entity_poly.pdbx_strand_id
1 'polypeptide(L)'
;MTTFSSEQLHDQNYFNDPFPIWEQMRHEHPIFHDTIDNRWLITRYDDAAEVFRNHAIYSAKPYSRFGDVIGQTMVQMDGKDHD
;
A
#
# COMPACT_ATOMS: atom_id res chain seq x y z
N MET A 1 16.47 -18.78 8.65
CA MET A 1 15.67 -17.60 8.31
C MET A 1 14.52 -18.10 7.47
N THR A 2 13.29 -17.94 7.95
CA THR A 2 12.10 -18.29 7.16
C THR A 2 11.84 -17.10 6.23
N THR A 3 11.82 -17.33 4.91
CA THR A 3 11.60 -16.28 3.92
C THR A 3 10.11 -15.93 3.90
N PHE A 4 9.76 -14.65 4.07
CA PHE A 4 8.40 -14.16 3.85
C PHE A 4 8.05 -14.20 2.36
N SER A 5 6.84 -14.60 1.98
CA SER A 5 6.40 -14.72 0.59
C SER A 5 5.06 -14.04 0.32
N SER A 6 4.81 -13.73 -0.96
CA SER A 6 3.56 -13.09 -1.41
C SER A 6 2.33 -13.91 -1.03
N GLU A 7 2.40 -15.24 -1.09
CA GLU A 7 1.30 -16.15 -0.77
C GLU A 7 0.74 -15.92 0.64
N GLN A 8 1.58 -15.56 1.60
CA GLN A 8 1.15 -15.30 2.97
C GLN A 8 0.20 -14.09 3.09
N LEU A 9 0.29 -13.11 2.17
CA LEU A 9 -0.64 -11.96 2.09
C LEU A 9 -2.00 -12.34 1.47
N HIS A 10 -2.11 -13.54 0.89
CA HIS A 10 -3.29 -14.04 0.19
C HIS A 10 -3.90 -15.28 0.86
N ASP A 11 -3.36 -15.70 2.00
CA ASP A 11 -3.87 -16.80 2.80
C ASP A 11 -5.07 -16.38 3.66
N GLN A 12 -6.01 -17.30 3.91
CA GLN A 12 -7.17 -17.04 4.76
C GLN A 12 -6.79 -16.56 6.17
N ASN A 13 -5.66 -17.01 6.71
CA ASN A 13 -5.17 -16.58 8.01
C ASN A 13 -4.85 -15.08 8.03
N TYR A 14 -4.27 -14.55 6.95
CA TYR A 14 -4.01 -13.11 6.82
C TYR A 14 -5.32 -12.33 6.72
N PHE A 15 -6.30 -12.82 5.95
CA PHE A 15 -7.61 -12.18 5.88
C PHE A 15 -8.38 -12.20 7.20
N ASN A 16 -8.13 -13.20 8.06
CA ASN A 16 -8.73 -13.30 9.38
C ASN A 16 -8.03 -12.38 10.41
N ASP A 17 -6.70 -12.36 10.40
CA ASP A 17 -5.88 -11.53 11.27
C ASP A 17 -4.56 -11.13 10.57
N PRO A 18 -4.49 -9.92 9.99
CA PRO A 18 -3.30 -9.48 9.26
C PRO A 18 -2.23 -8.88 10.19
N PHE A 19 -2.53 -8.58 11.45
CA PHE A 19 -1.62 -7.83 12.33
C PHE A 19 -0.31 -8.56 12.64
N PRO A 20 -0.28 -9.89 12.84
CA PRO A 20 0.97 -10.63 13.02
C PRO A 20 1.91 -10.52 11.80
N ILE A 21 1.35 -10.57 10.59
CA ILE A 21 2.10 -10.43 9.34
C ILE A 21 2.66 -9.00 9.23
N TRP A 22 1.86 -7.98 9.51
CA TRP A 22 2.34 -6.60 9.52
C TRP A 22 3.44 -6.35 10.54
N GLU A 23 3.36 -6.97 11.73
CA GLU A 23 4.40 -6.87 12.74
C GLU A 23 5.71 -7.47 12.25
N GLN A 24 5.68 -8.69 11.69
CA GLN A 24 6.87 -9.32 11.13
C GLN A 24 7.48 -8.47 10.00
N MET A 25 6.66 -8.02 9.04
CA MET A 25 7.14 -7.25 7.90
C MET A 25 7.81 -5.94 8.31
N ARG A 26 7.30 -5.24 9.34
CA ARG A 26 7.93 -3.99 9.83
C ARG A 26 9.39 -4.15 10.22
N HIS A 27 9.74 -5.31 10.78
CA HIS A 27 11.09 -5.61 11.27
C HIS A 27 11.95 -6.29 10.21
N GLU A 28 11.40 -7.25 9.48
CA GLU A 28 12.18 -8.15 8.60
C GLU A 28 12.11 -7.76 7.11
N HIS A 29 10.97 -7.24 6.66
CA HIS A 29 10.66 -6.96 5.25
C HIS A 29 9.92 -5.63 5.07
N PRO A 30 10.52 -4.49 5.51
CA PRO A 30 9.81 -3.22 5.62
C PRO A 30 9.32 -2.67 4.28
N ILE A 31 10.03 -3.05 3.20
CA ILE A 31 9.64 -2.84 1.81
C ILE A 31 9.60 -4.22 1.16
N PHE A 32 8.45 -4.60 0.64
CA PHE A 32 8.24 -5.93 0.05
C PHE A 32 7.45 -5.80 -1.27
N HIS A 33 7.88 -6.50 -2.31
CA HIS A 33 7.12 -6.59 -3.55
C HIS A 33 6.20 -7.80 -3.50
N ASP A 34 4.90 -7.55 -3.35
CA ASP A 34 3.88 -8.58 -3.57
C ASP A 34 3.77 -8.84 -5.07
N THR A 35 4.24 -10.02 -5.47
CA THR A 35 4.26 -10.47 -6.85
C THR A 35 2.89 -10.93 -7.36
N ILE A 36 1.93 -11.21 -6.47
CA ILE A 36 0.57 -11.63 -6.83
C ILE A 36 -0.25 -10.42 -7.25
N ASP A 37 -0.30 -9.37 -6.42
CA ASP A 37 -0.99 -8.11 -6.75
C ASP A 37 -0.13 -7.14 -7.56
N ASN A 38 1.16 -7.46 -7.74
CA ASN A 38 2.18 -6.61 -8.35
C ASN A 38 2.24 -5.22 -7.71
N ARG A 39 2.40 -5.18 -6.38
CA ARG A 39 2.44 -3.94 -5.59
C ARG A 39 3.59 -3.93 -4.60
N TRP A 40 4.11 -2.75 -4.34
CA TRP A 40 5.09 -2.53 -3.28
C TRP A 40 4.36 -2.22 -1.97
N LEU A 41 4.64 -3.00 -0.94
CA LEU A 41 4.19 -2.78 0.42
C LEU A 41 5.25 -2.02 1.20
N ILE A 42 4.81 -1.03 1.95
CA ILE A 42 5.64 -0.20 2.83
C ILE A 42 5.00 -0.26 4.21
N THR A 43 5.69 -0.86 5.17
CA THR A 43 5.06 -1.26 6.44
C THR A 43 5.51 -0.46 7.65
N ARG A 44 6.67 0.23 7.55
CA ARG A 44 7.12 1.17 8.59
C ARG A 44 6.33 2.47 8.50
N TYR A 45 5.97 2.99 9.68
CA TYR A 45 5.18 4.22 9.77
C TYR A 45 5.88 5.41 9.11
N ASP A 46 7.16 5.63 9.41
CA ASP A 46 7.91 6.78 8.89
C ASP A 46 7.99 6.77 7.36
N ASP A 47 8.27 5.60 6.77
CA ASP A 47 8.36 5.40 5.33
C ASP A 47 7.00 5.65 4.65
N ALA A 48 5.92 5.07 5.20
CA ALA A 48 4.57 5.29 4.70
C ALA A 48 4.17 6.77 4.79
N ALA A 49 4.46 7.42 5.92
CA ALA A 49 4.15 8.82 6.14
C ALA A 49 4.94 9.74 5.21
N GLU A 50 6.20 9.42 4.88
CA GLU A 50 6.99 10.14 3.87
C GLU A 50 6.36 10.02 2.48
N VAL A 51 5.97 8.82 2.08
CA VAL A 51 5.29 8.56 0.80
C VAL A 51 4.01 9.39 0.68
N PHE A 52 3.16 9.38 1.72
CA PHE A 52 1.91 10.14 1.72
C PHE A 52 2.11 11.66 1.68
N ARG A 53 3.23 12.18 2.19
CA ARG A 53 3.55 13.61 2.13
C ARG A 53 4.10 14.06 0.78
N ASN A 54 4.68 13.15 0.00
CA ASN A 54 5.44 13.49 -1.20
C ASN A 54 4.68 13.15 -2.50
N HIS A 55 3.53 13.80 -2.69
CA HIS A 55 2.67 13.59 -3.87
C HIS A 55 3.33 13.93 -5.21
N ALA A 56 4.41 14.72 -5.21
CA ALA A 56 5.21 15.02 -6.39
C ALA A 56 5.94 13.77 -6.93
N ILE A 57 6.29 12.83 -6.05
CA ILE A 57 6.92 11.56 -6.39
C ILE A 57 5.90 10.42 -6.39
N TYR A 58 4.97 10.42 -5.42
CA TYR A 58 3.99 9.35 -5.22
C TYR A 58 2.56 9.87 -5.42
N SER A 59 2.10 9.80 -6.67
CA SER A 59 0.78 10.32 -7.08
C SER A 59 -0.39 9.45 -6.61
N ALA A 60 -1.51 10.10 -6.26
CA ALA A 60 -2.78 9.45 -5.95
C ALA A 60 -3.58 8.98 -7.19
N LYS A 61 -3.09 9.26 -8.41
CA LYS A 61 -3.74 8.91 -9.68
C LYS A 61 -4.21 7.46 -9.86
N PRO A 62 -3.61 6.42 -9.25
CA PRO A 62 -4.16 5.06 -9.34
C PRO A 62 -5.59 4.95 -8.81
N TYR A 63 -6.05 5.88 -7.96
CA TYR A 63 -7.43 5.95 -7.50
C TYR A 63 -8.42 6.49 -8.55
N SER A 64 -7.93 6.90 -9.72
CA SER A 64 -8.80 7.38 -10.81
C SER A 64 -9.75 6.32 -11.36
N ARG A 65 -9.43 5.04 -11.17
CA ARG A 65 -10.33 3.90 -11.43
C ARG A 65 -11.67 3.98 -10.69
N PHE A 66 -11.74 4.71 -9.57
CA PHE A 66 -13.02 4.94 -8.89
C PHE A 66 -13.93 5.89 -9.68
N GLY A 67 -13.35 6.73 -10.55
CA GLY A 67 -14.06 7.65 -11.42
C GLY A 67 -15.09 6.98 -12.32
N ASP A 68 -14.83 5.73 -12.72
CA ASP A 68 -15.72 4.95 -13.58
C ASP A 68 -17.05 4.58 -12.89
N VAL A 69 -17.06 4.59 -11.55
CA VAL A 69 -18.23 4.19 -10.74
C VAL A 69 -18.88 5.39 -10.06
N ILE A 70 -18.06 6.26 -9.45
CA ILE A 70 -18.53 7.35 -8.57
C ILE A 70 -18.18 8.75 -9.09
N GLY A 71 -17.69 8.86 -10.33
CA GLY A 71 -17.24 10.12 -10.91
C GLY A 71 -15.93 10.62 -10.31
N GLN A 72 -15.41 11.73 -10.85
CA GLN A 72 -14.14 12.26 -10.37
C GLN A 72 -14.26 12.75 -8.91
N THR A 73 -13.43 12.19 -8.03
CA THR A 73 -13.36 12.57 -6.62
C THR A 73 -11.99 13.13 -6.27
N MET A 74 -11.92 13.85 -5.14
CA MET A 74 -10.68 14.41 -4.57
C MET A 74 -9.60 13.34 -4.35
N VAL A 75 -9.97 12.10 -4.03
CA VAL A 75 -9.06 10.99 -3.66
C VAL A 75 -8.02 10.65 -4.74
N GLN A 76 -8.23 11.03 -6.01
CA GLN A 76 -7.29 10.76 -7.11
C GLN A 76 -6.42 11.96 -7.51
N MET A 77 -6.68 13.14 -6.92
CA MET A 77 -6.08 14.41 -7.32
C MET A 77 -4.79 14.65 -6.53
N ASP A 78 -3.85 15.42 -7.11
CA ASP A 78 -2.59 15.82 -6.48
C ASP A 78 -2.46 17.35 -6.45
N GLY A 79 -1.76 17.90 -5.45
CA GLY A 79 -1.43 19.33 -5.37
C GLY A 79 -2.67 20.24 -5.39
N LYS A 80 -2.64 21.31 -6.19
CA LYS A 80 -3.71 22.34 -6.27
C LYS A 80 -5.10 21.81 -6.64
N ASP A 81 -5.17 20.61 -7.23
CA ASP A 81 -6.45 20.01 -7.60
C ASP A 81 -7.05 19.24 -6.42
N HIS A 82 -6.25 18.94 -5.38
CA HIS A 82 -6.65 18.28 -4.14
C HIS A 82 -6.86 19.26 -2.96
N ASP A 83 -6.14 20.39 -2.93
CA ASP A 83 -6.19 21.43 -1.88
C ASP A 83 -7.35 22.42 -2.03
#